data_AF-A0A7C7A2M1-F1
#
_entry.id   AF-A0A7C7A2M1-F1
#
_cell.length_a   1.000
_cell.length_b   1.000
_cell.length_c   1.000
_cell.angle_alpha   90.00
_cell.angle_beta   90.00
_cell.angle_gamma   90.00
#
_symmetry.space_group_name_H-M   'P 1'
#
loop_
_entity.id
_entity.type
_entity.pdbx_description
1 polymer ?
#
loop_
_entity_poly.entity_id
_entity_poly.type
_entity_poly.pdbx_seq_one_letter_code
_entity_poly.pdbx_strand_id
1 'polypeptide(L)' 'MYVDQDLCISCGLCIDICPSVFDWNDDGKAEAIVDEVPADAEDDAKEAM' A
#
# COMPACT_ATOMS: atom_id res chain seq x y z
N MET A 1 4.42 7.48 3.10
CA MET A 1 3.32 6.68 3.70
C MET A 1 3.91 5.39 4.27
N TYR A 2 3.29 4.72 5.25
CA TYR A 2 3.81 3.46 5.82
C TYR A 2 2.69 2.46 6.11
N VAL A 3 2.95 1.17 5.81
CA VAL A 3 2.08 0.05 6.19
C VAL A 3 2.61 -0.58 7.47
N ASP A 4 1.80 -0.61 8.52
CA ASP A 4 2.17 -1.27 9.78
C ASP A 4 2.19 -2.80 9.60
N GLN A 5 3.39 -3.38 9.73
CA GLN A 5 3.62 -4.81 9.51
C GLN A 5 3.01 -5.71 10.59
N ASP A 6 2.82 -5.19 11.80
CA ASP A 6 2.18 -5.94 12.90
C ASP A 6 0.65 -5.96 12.74
N LEU A 7 0.07 -4.91 12.16
CA LEU A 7 -1.37 -4.81 11.89
C LEU A 7 -1.77 -5.36 10.53
N CYS A 8 -0.85 -5.42 9.57
CA CYS A 8 -1.14 -5.93 8.23
C CYS A 8 -1.56 -7.41 8.32
N ILE A 9 -2.79 -7.70 7.91
CA ILE A 9 -3.35 -9.06 7.89
C ILE A 9 -3.20 -9.75 6.53
N SER A 10 -2.43 -9.19 5.61
CA SER A 10 -2.23 -9.71 4.25
C SER A 10 -3.54 -9.88 3.46
N CYS A 11 -4.49 -8.94 3.59
CA CYS A 11 -5.77 -9.00 2.86
C CYS A 11 -5.67 -8.60 1.38
N GLY A 12 -4.66 -7.80 1.01
CA GLY A 12 -4.41 -7.38 -0.37
C GLY A 12 -5.21 -6.17 -0.85
N LEU A 13 -6.16 -5.65 -0.04
CA LEU A 13 -7.04 -4.56 -0.48
C LEU A 13 -6.28 -3.29 -0.88
N CYS A 14 -5.23 -2.94 -0.17
CA CYS A 14 -4.42 -1.76 -0.50
C CYS A 14 -3.75 -1.89 -1.88
N ILE A 15 -3.24 -3.07 -2.22
CA ILE A 15 -2.59 -3.37 -3.50
C ILE A 15 -3.64 -3.42 -4.63
N ASP A 16 -4.83 -3.95 -4.35
CA ASP A 16 -5.93 -3.97 -5.32
C ASP A 16 -6.43 -2.56 -5.66
N ILE A 17 -6.50 -1.67 -4.66
CA ILE A 17 -6.96 -0.28 -4.85
C ILE A 17 -5.87 0.60 -5.46
N CYS A 18 -4.63 0.51 -4.96
CA CYS A 18 -3.54 1.40 -5.38
C CYS A 18 -2.22 0.63 -5.63
N PRO A 19 -2.16 -0.17 -6.70
CA PRO A 19 -0.98 -0.99 -7.03
C PRO A 19 0.25 -0.16 -7.43
N SER A 20 0.09 1.13 -7.70
CA SER A 20 1.20 2.06 -7.97
C SER A 20 1.92 2.51 -6.70
N VAL A 21 1.31 2.32 -5.52
CA VAL A 21 1.82 2.77 -4.22
C VAL A 21 2.13 1.61 -3.29
N PHE A 22 1.44 0.46 -3.41
CA PHE A 22 1.66 -0.72 -2.56
C PHE A 22 2.04 -1.96 -3.34
N ASP A 23 2.88 -2.79 -2.72
CA ASP A 23 3.17 -4.15 -3.18
C ASP A 23 3.42 -5.09 -1.98
N TRP A 24 3.61 -6.36 -2.25
CA TRP A 24 4.01 -7.37 -1.28
C TRP A 24 5.51 -7.34 -1.03
N ASN A 25 5.89 -7.34 0.25
CA ASN A 25 7.26 -7.58 0.67
C ASN A 25 7.59 -9.07 0.80
N ASP A 26 8.85 -9.36 1.13
CA ASP A 26 9.36 -10.74 1.27
C ASP A 26 8.70 -11.54 2.43
N ASP A 27 8.07 -10.87 3.38
CA ASP A 27 7.35 -11.47 4.51
C ASP A 27 5.86 -11.72 4.20
N GLY A 28 5.41 -11.44 2.96
CA GLY A 28 4.03 -11.59 2.53
C GLY A 28 3.08 -10.55 3.15
N LYS A 29 3.63 -9.39 3.52
CA LYS A 29 2.90 -8.22 4.03
C LYS A 29 2.94 -7.10 2.99
N ALA A 30 1.95 -6.22 3.04
CA ALA A 30 1.96 -5.07 2.16
C ALA A 30 3.00 -4.05 2.63
N GLU A 31 3.66 -3.39 1.69
CA GLU A 31 4.58 -2.27 1.92
C GLU A 31 4.31 -1.15 0.91
N ALA A 32 4.70 0.08 1.25
CA ALA A 32 4.66 1.18 0.30
C ALA A 32 5.93 1.14 -0.56
N ILE A 33 5.78 1.15 -1.88
CA ILE A 33 6.88 1.07 -2.86
C ILE A 33 7.33 2.44 -3.40
N VAL A 34 6.76 3.52 -2.86
CA VAL A 34 7.09 4.90 -3.22
C VAL A 34 7.39 5.72 -1.97
N ASP A 35 8.37 6.60 -2.07
CA ASP A 35 8.70 7.55 -1.00
C ASP A 35 7.61 8.64 -0.87
N GLU A 36 7.09 9.10 -2.01
CA GLU A 36 6.05 10.12 -2.14
C GLU A 36 4.93 9.61 -3.04
N VAL A 37 3.68 9.85 -2.65
CA VAL A 37 2.50 9.42 -3.43
C VAL A 37 2.38 10.32 -4.66
N PRO A 38 2.31 9.75 -5.88
CA PRO A 38 2.04 10.51 -7.09
C PRO A 38 0.71 11.27 -7.01
N ALA A 39 0.66 12.49 -7.56
CA ALA A 39 -0.52 13.34 -7.48
C ALA A 39 -1.79 12.71 -8.09
N ASP A 40 -1.62 11.84 -9.08
CA ASP A 40 -2.68 11.08 -9.74
C ASP A 40 -3.11 9.82 -8.98
N ALA A 41 -2.33 9.37 -7.99
CA ALA A 41 -2.62 8.22 -7.14
C ALA A 41 -3.05 8.63 -5.72
N GLU A 42 -3.14 9.92 -5.41
CA GLU A 42 -3.46 10.41 -4.07
C GLU A 42 -4.80 9.92 -3.53
N ASP A 43 -5.83 9.89 -4.38
CA ASP A 43 -7.18 9.50 -3.96
C ASP A 43 -7.26 7.99 -3.74
N ASP A 44 -6.71 7.20 -4.67
CA ASP A 44 -6.61 5.74 -4.55
C ASP A 44 -5.78 5.34 -3.31
N ALA A 45 -4.66 6.02 -3.06
CA ALA A 45 -3.83 5.78 -1.88
C ALA A 45 -4.56 6.07 -0.56
N LYS A 46 -5.47 7.06 -0.53
CA LYS A 46 -6.31 7.36 0.63
C LYS A 46 -7.41 6.32 0.82
N GLU A 47 -8.00 5.81 -0.26
CA GLU A 47 -9.03 4.77 -0.19
C GLU A 47 -8.48 3.41 0.24
N ALA A 48 -7.19 3.15 -0.06
CA ALA A 48 -6.48 1.92 0.27
C ALA A 48 -6.17 1.70 1.77
N MET A 49 -6.34 2.72 2.64
CA MET A 49 -5.91 2.71 4.06
C MET A 49 -7.02 2.44 5.07
#